data_AF-A0A3M1F9K2-F1
#
_entry.id   AF-A0A3M1F9K2-F1
#
_cell.length_a   1.000
_cell.length_b   1.000
_cell.length_c   1.000
_cell.angle_alpha   90.00
_cell.angle_beta   90.00
_cell.angle_gamma   90.00
#
_symmetry.space_group_name_H-M   'P 1'
#
loop_
_entity.id
_entity.type
_entity.pdbx_description
1 polymer ?
#
loop_
_entity_poly.entity_id
_entity_poly.type
_entity_poly.pdbx_seq_one_letter_code
_entity_poly.pdbx_strand_id
1 'polypeptide(L)'
;MRAGTYVETIDFGGKAIALIGIDGPEETTIDADRNDSVVRFIQGEGREAILSGFTITGGRADNGGGIRIEGAAPRLYHLRILDNRVWGRREMERFTNDGGGIFVSHGAPILTDVTLAQNVTDLTWCVLDNGNGGGLYAMNGSHLFMDSVVFQDHHAGDYGDSLEGCQGGRGGAIFLRSSFLFLRRGTFVRNQAGKGRYYWDRAAEGGDGGAISAVNSLLEVIDTEFRDNEAGEGGSGIIEGGSAYPGCDGGDGGAISMRDSWGLVEGSIFLGNRTGDGGSGGVSSNDESDVAGDAGRGGAIFVSGGQIDILETLLVANRTGDGGVSNVDVGNGGGGGGLYAKGARVHSSNLIVMANRTGDGGDGASTSDWYCDRYWGHIGAPGGNGGGIALIDSIAELENLTLFRNETGKGGDGGDLYSDCVEDPYLPGEPYGDVYAGDGGPGGAGAGLYLWGGSVSMRNVTMTENETGPGGAGGTFSGEAVGHDGNEGMQGRGGGLAGYAASFTYNHAWGNLPDDYSGMSDPTGTEGNITGDPRFVDTSGSDPLAWDLHLSSDSP
;
A
#
# COMPACT_ATOMS: atom_id res chain seq x y z
N MET A 1 31.92 15.67 22.02
CA MET A 1 32.90 15.22 21.01
C MET A 1 33.02 16.31 19.98
N ARG A 2 34.24 16.58 19.50
CA ARG A 2 34.47 17.59 18.44
C ARG A 2 34.30 16.94 17.07
N ALA A 3 34.27 17.76 16.04
CA ALA A 3 34.24 17.34 14.65
C ALA A 3 35.28 16.25 14.35
N GLY A 4 34.84 15.24 13.59
CA GLY A 4 35.64 14.08 13.23
C GLY A 4 34.80 12.81 13.11
N THR A 5 35.41 11.80 12.50
CA THR A 5 34.85 10.45 12.38
C THR A 5 35.47 9.55 13.45
N TYR A 6 34.58 8.99 14.27
CA TYR A 6 34.91 8.04 15.32
C TYR A 6 34.51 6.64 14.84
N VAL A 7 35.51 5.83 14.47
CA VAL A 7 35.29 4.47 13.98
C VAL A 7 35.19 3.52 15.17
N GLU A 8 33.98 3.35 15.69
CA GLU A 8 33.69 2.56 16.89
C GLU A 8 32.18 2.24 17.03
N THR A 9 31.85 1.38 17.99
CA THR A 9 30.47 1.19 18.45
C THR A 9 30.36 1.60 19.91
N ILE A 10 29.22 2.15 20.30
CA ILE A 10 28.96 2.64 21.66
C ILE A 10 27.92 1.77 22.36
N ASP A 11 28.18 1.41 23.61
CA ASP A 11 27.20 0.88 24.56
C ASP A 11 27.12 1.84 25.74
N PHE A 12 25.91 2.33 26.06
CA PHE A 12 25.69 3.22 27.20
C PHE A 12 25.81 2.48 28.55
N GLY A 13 25.70 1.15 28.55
CA GLY A 13 26.03 0.31 29.69
C GLY A 13 25.16 0.55 30.92
N GLY A 14 23.89 0.90 30.73
CA GLY A 14 22.92 1.20 31.78
C GLY A 14 23.15 2.57 32.46
N LYS A 15 24.00 3.42 31.88
CA LYS A 15 24.39 4.70 32.50
C LYS A 15 23.54 5.86 32.00
N ALA A 16 23.20 6.74 32.92
CA ALA A 16 22.60 8.05 32.67
C ALA A 16 23.67 9.07 32.21
N ILE A 17 24.19 8.90 31.00
CA ILE A 17 25.20 9.79 30.41
C ILE A 17 24.67 10.52 29.18
N ALA A 18 25.21 11.72 28.92
CA ALA A 18 24.96 12.46 27.69
C ALA A 18 26.19 12.39 26.78
N LEU A 19 26.03 11.79 25.61
CA LEU A 19 27.01 11.82 24.54
C LEU A 19 26.57 12.87 23.52
N ILE A 20 27.38 13.92 23.37
CA ILE A 20 27.03 15.10 22.57
C ILE A 20 28.15 15.44 21.59
N GLY A 21 27.86 15.45 20.29
CA GLY A 21 28.70 16.02 19.23
C GLY A 21 28.46 17.52 19.17
N ILE A 22 29.42 18.31 19.68
CA ILE A 22 29.19 19.75 19.91
C ILE A 22 29.24 20.59 18.62
N ASP A 23 29.79 20.02 17.55
CA ASP A 23 29.93 20.67 16.25
C ASP A 23 28.78 20.29 15.29
N GLY A 24 27.81 19.50 15.76
CA GLY A 24 26.63 19.09 14.99
C GLY A 24 26.79 17.77 14.22
N PRO A 25 25.66 17.19 13.77
CA PRO A 25 25.65 15.91 13.08
C PRO A 25 26.34 15.96 11.69
N GLU A 26 26.46 17.14 11.08
CA GLU A 26 27.17 17.33 9.81
C GLU A 26 28.69 17.14 9.93
N GLU A 27 29.24 17.39 11.12
CA GLU A 27 30.69 17.41 11.36
C GLU A 27 31.17 16.30 12.29
N THR A 28 30.25 15.65 13.03
CA THR A 28 30.58 14.63 14.02
C THR A 28 29.93 13.30 13.66
N THR A 29 30.75 12.28 13.38
CA THR A 29 30.26 10.98 12.91
C THR A 29 30.71 9.85 13.83
N ILE A 30 29.80 8.95 14.18
CA ILE A 30 30.13 7.62 14.72
C ILE A 30 29.86 6.62 13.60
N ASP A 31 30.91 5.92 13.19
CA ASP A 31 30.89 4.94 12.11
C ASP A 31 31.26 3.56 12.67
N ALA A 32 30.38 2.58 12.53
CA ALA A 32 30.65 1.24 13.01
C ALA A 32 31.51 0.39 12.06
N ASP A 33 31.88 0.88 10.86
CA ASP A 33 32.64 0.14 9.85
C ASP A 33 32.09 -1.28 9.59
N ARG A 34 30.76 -1.36 9.44
CA ARG A 34 29.98 -2.58 9.23
C ARG A 34 30.07 -3.58 10.36
N ASN A 35 30.25 -3.11 11.60
CA ASN A 35 30.38 -3.95 12.78
C ASN A 35 29.27 -3.67 13.80
N ASP A 36 28.24 -4.52 13.84
CA ASP A 36 27.16 -4.49 14.83
C ASP A 36 26.38 -3.15 14.81
N SER A 37 25.51 -2.93 15.81
CA SER A 37 24.79 -1.67 15.99
C SER A 37 25.76 -0.56 16.38
N VAL A 38 25.65 0.61 15.75
CA VAL A 38 26.52 1.76 16.05
C VAL A 38 26.36 2.21 17.50
N VAL A 39 25.12 2.30 17.99
CA VAL A 39 24.82 2.66 19.39
C VAL A 39 23.82 1.69 20.00
N ARG A 40 24.08 1.27 21.25
CA ARG A 40 23.21 0.36 22.01
C ARG A 40 22.76 0.96 23.34
N PHE A 41 21.46 0.83 23.60
CA PHE A 41 20.78 1.11 24.88
C PHE A 41 20.03 -0.16 25.30
N ILE A 42 20.74 -1.10 25.93
CA ILE A 42 20.26 -2.48 26.14
C ILE A 42 20.33 -2.93 27.61
N GLN A 43 20.57 -2.00 28.53
CA GLN A 43 20.74 -2.29 29.97
C GLN A 43 19.82 -1.42 30.85
N GLY A 44 18.68 -1.00 30.32
CA GLY A 44 17.66 -0.25 31.06
C GLY A 44 17.95 1.24 31.19
N GLU A 45 18.66 1.82 30.23
CA GLU A 45 18.96 3.25 30.20
C GLU A 45 17.67 4.09 30.22
N GLY A 46 17.58 5.04 31.15
CA GLY A 46 16.45 5.96 31.25
C GLY A 46 16.61 7.21 30.38
N ARG A 47 15.69 8.17 30.56
CA ARG A 47 15.64 9.45 29.81
C ARG A 47 16.84 10.37 30.02
N GLU A 48 17.69 10.07 31.00
CA GLU A 48 18.94 10.78 31.24
C GLU A 48 20.08 10.28 30.33
N ALA A 49 19.90 9.14 29.66
CA ALA A 49 20.77 8.71 28.59
C ALA A 49 20.44 9.49 27.31
N ILE A 50 21.35 10.37 26.90
CA ILE A 50 21.16 11.31 25.79
C ILE A 50 22.20 11.03 24.71
N LEU A 51 21.76 10.90 23.46
CA LEU A 51 22.61 10.91 22.28
C LEU A 51 22.22 12.10 21.40
N SER A 52 23.19 12.98 21.10
CA SER A 52 22.88 14.17 20.31
C SER A 52 24.01 14.71 19.44
N GLY A 53 23.68 15.27 18.29
CA GLY A 53 24.62 16.00 17.43
C GLY A 53 25.57 15.10 16.66
N PHE A 54 25.11 13.92 16.23
CA PHE A 54 25.92 12.95 15.50
C PHE A 54 25.25 12.48 14.21
N THR A 55 26.07 12.24 13.20
CA THR A 55 25.77 11.23 12.19
C THR A 55 26.11 9.84 12.74
N ILE A 56 25.18 8.90 12.60
CA ILE A 56 25.26 7.50 13.02
C ILE A 56 25.18 6.64 11.75
N THR A 57 26.27 5.96 11.40
CA THR A 57 26.40 5.28 10.12
C THR A 57 27.26 4.00 10.18
N GLY A 58 27.30 3.27 9.08
CA GLY A 58 28.12 2.07 8.92
C GLY A 58 27.66 0.90 9.80
N GLY A 59 26.49 1.00 10.43
CA GLY A 59 25.94 -0.06 11.25
C GLY A 59 25.56 -1.30 10.45
N ARG A 60 25.93 -2.48 10.98
CA ARG A 60 25.53 -3.77 10.41
C ARG A 60 25.29 -4.80 11.50
N ALA A 61 24.04 -4.97 11.87
CA ALA A 61 23.62 -5.78 13.01
C ALA A 61 22.48 -6.74 12.65
N ASP A 62 22.16 -7.67 13.55
CA ASP A 62 20.96 -8.50 13.44
C ASP A 62 19.68 -7.71 13.76
N ASN A 63 19.76 -6.57 14.44
CA ASN A 63 18.62 -5.68 14.71
C ASN A 63 19.15 -4.27 14.96
N GLY A 64 18.50 -3.24 14.41
CA GLY A 64 18.88 -1.86 14.72
C GLY A 64 20.28 -1.54 14.25
N GLY A 65 20.53 -1.55 12.94
CA GLY A 65 21.87 -1.32 12.37
C GLY A 65 22.48 -0.03 12.92
N GLY A 66 21.73 1.06 12.94
CA GLY A 66 22.16 2.31 13.55
C GLY A 66 22.09 2.26 15.08
N ILE A 67 20.88 2.09 15.62
CA ILE A 67 20.62 2.16 17.06
C ILE A 67 19.75 0.98 17.50
N ARG A 68 20.18 0.29 18.56
CA ARG A 68 19.41 -0.78 19.21
C ARG A 68 18.98 -0.37 20.61
N ILE A 69 17.67 -0.44 20.88
CA ILE A 69 17.04 -0.05 22.13
C ILE A 69 16.24 -1.23 22.69
N GLU A 70 16.59 -1.70 23.89
CA GLU A 70 15.91 -2.81 24.56
C GLU A 70 15.66 -2.48 26.03
N GLY A 71 14.38 -2.45 26.42
CA GLY A 71 14.00 -2.13 27.81
C GLY A 71 14.44 -0.74 28.26
N ALA A 72 14.73 0.17 27.33
CA ALA A 72 15.35 1.46 27.58
C ALA A 72 14.50 2.62 27.01
N ALA A 73 14.69 3.82 27.56
CA ALA A 73 13.96 5.03 27.21
C ALA A 73 14.90 6.24 26.98
N PRO A 74 15.86 6.13 26.04
CA PRO A 74 16.82 7.20 25.79
C PRO A 74 16.18 8.41 25.10
N ARG A 75 16.90 9.53 25.11
CA ARG A 75 16.56 10.71 24.32
C ARG A 75 17.55 10.87 23.16
N LEU A 76 17.02 10.90 21.94
CA LEU A 76 17.76 10.99 20.70
C LEU A 76 17.46 12.36 20.07
N TYR A 77 18.48 13.22 19.97
CA TYR A 77 18.29 14.62 19.56
C TYR A 77 19.23 15.04 18.46
N HIS A 78 18.72 15.71 17.42
CA HIS A 78 19.58 16.35 16.42
C HIS A 78 20.57 15.34 15.82
N LEU A 79 20.02 14.24 15.29
CA LEU A 79 20.77 13.10 14.78
C LEU A 79 20.50 12.88 13.30
N ARG A 80 21.50 12.34 12.60
CA ARG A 80 21.37 11.78 11.26
C ARG A 80 21.71 10.30 11.31
N ILE A 81 20.76 9.42 11.07
CA ILE A 81 20.95 7.96 11.12
C ILE A 81 20.89 7.46 9.68
N LEU A 82 22.06 7.21 9.09
CA LEU A 82 22.24 7.08 7.65
C LEU A 82 22.95 5.78 7.27
N ASP A 83 22.50 5.17 6.18
CA ASP A 83 23.18 4.03 5.54
C ASP A 83 23.47 2.85 6.50
N ASN A 84 22.57 2.63 7.45
CA ASN A 84 22.66 1.48 8.35
C ASN A 84 21.85 0.32 7.80
N ARG A 85 22.32 -0.89 8.10
CA ARG A 85 21.77 -2.10 7.54
C ARG A 85 21.56 -3.15 8.60
N VAL A 86 20.46 -3.86 8.49
CA VAL A 86 20.33 -5.16 9.13
C VAL A 86 20.89 -6.24 8.20
N TRP A 87 21.68 -7.15 8.76
CA TRP A 87 22.17 -8.33 8.05
C TRP A 87 22.05 -9.56 8.96
N GLY A 88 21.18 -10.51 8.61
CA GLY A 88 21.12 -11.81 9.28
C GLY A 88 22.06 -12.83 8.68
N ARG A 89 22.86 -13.54 9.49
CA ARG A 89 23.43 -14.84 9.09
C ARG A 89 22.34 -15.91 9.17
N ARG A 90 22.45 -17.00 8.39
CA ARG A 90 21.55 -18.17 8.43
C ARG A 90 21.67 -18.93 9.75
N GLU A 91 21.43 -18.27 10.87
CA GLU A 91 21.41 -18.84 12.21
C GLU A 91 19.98 -18.66 12.75
N MET A 92 19.42 -19.77 13.22
CA MET A 92 17.98 -20.09 13.28
C MET A 92 17.16 -19.32 14.33
N GLU A 93 17.41 -18.04 14.57
CA GLU A 93 16.61 -17.26 15.51
C GLU A 93 15.39 -16.66 14.83
N ARG A 94 14.22 -17.23 15.14
CA ARG A 94 12.89 -16.93 14.56
C ARG A 94 12.41 -15.47 14.67
N PHE A 95 13.12 -14.56 15.34
CA PHE A 95 12.64 -13.20 15.67
C PHE A 95 13.76 -12.15 15.67
N THR A 96 14.58 -12.18 14.63
CA THR A 96 15.68 -11.21 14.45
C THR A 96 15.64 -10.71 13.02
N ASN A 97 16.28 -9.57 12.77
CA ASN A 97 16.48 -8.96 11.47
C ASN A 97 15.49 -7.84 11.08
N ASP A 98 15.26 -6.91 12.00
CA ASP A 98 14.36 -5.77 11.79
C ASP A 98 14.99 -4.43 12.21
N GLY A 99 14.44 -3.32 11.69
CA GLY A 99 14.85 -1.98 12.07
C GLY A 99 16.21 -1.59 11.48
N GLY A 100 16.29 -1.37 10.16
CA GLY A 100 17.55 -1.04 9.47
C GLY A 100 18.31 0.10 10.14
N GLY A 101 17.60 1.17 10.49
CA GLY A 101 18.12 2.31 11.26
C GLY A 101 18.01 2.10 12.76
N ILE A 102 16.79 1.92 13.28
CA ILE A 102 16.52 1.80 14.71
C ILE A 102 15.68 0.57 15.02
N PHE A 103 16.07 -0.19 16.04
CA PHE A 103 15.24 -1.25 16.61
C PHE A 103 14.86 -0.93 18.04
N VAL A 104 13.59 -1.15 18.40
CA VAL A 104 13.04 -0.89 19.73
C VAL A 104 12.23 -2.09 20.23
N SER A 105 12.60 -2.64 21.39
CA SER A 105 11.81 -3.66 22.09
C SER A 105 11.59 -3.29 23.54
N HIS A 106 10.33 -3.31 24.01
CA HIS A 106 9.94 -2.86 25.35
C HIS A 106 10.55 -1.49 25.72
N GLY A 107 10.73 -0.61 24.72
CA GLY A 107 11.44 0.65 24.87
C GLY A 107 10.50 1.86 24.82
N ALA A 108 10.98 3.01 25.29
CA ALA A 108 10.24 4.26 25.19
C ALA A 108 11.12 5.45 24.76
N PRO A 109 11.76 5.37 23.58
CA PRO A 109 12.65 6.42 23.11
C PRO A 109 11.88 7.70 22.73
N ILE A 110 12.56 8.83 22.90
CA ILE A 110 12.09 10.14 22.42
C ILE A 110 13.03 10.58 21.30
N LEU A 111 12.49 10.84 20.12
CA LEU A 111 13.20 11.34 18.95
C LEU A 111 12.75 12.78 18.69
N THR A 112 13.70 13.71 18.59
CA THR A 112 13.40 15.08 18.15
C THR A 112 14.50 15.63 17.27
N ASP A 113 14.11 16.26 16.17
CA ASP A 113 15.03 16.75 15.13
C ASP A 113 15.94 15.62 14.61
N VAL A 114 15.34 14.48 14.28
CA VAL A 114 16.08 13.30 13.81
C VAL A 114 15.75 13.03 12.36
N THR A 115 16.80 12.88 11.54
CA THR A 115 16.68 12.39 10.16
C THR A 115 17.19 10.97 10.09
N LEU A 116 16.33 10.06 9.64
CA LEU A 116 16.70 8.72 9.21
C LEU A 116 16.66 8.72 7.68
N ALA A 117 17.72 8.23 7.04
CA ALA A 117 17.69 8.04 5.60
C ALA A 117 18.51 6.84 5.14
N GLN A 118 18.08 6.19 4.05
CA GLN A 118 18.84 5.13 3.37
C GLN A 118 19.20 3.93 4.26
N ASN A 119 18.47 3.76 5.36
CA ASN A 119 18.56 2.56 6.17
C ASN A 119 17.72 1.45 5.57
N VAL A 120 18.25 0.22 5.59
CA VAL A 120 17.66 -0.91 4.89
C VAL A 120 17.70 -2.20 5.71
N THR A 121 16.73 -3.09 5.49
CA THR A 121 16.80 -4.48 5.94
C THR A 121 17.16 -5.36 4.73
N ASP A 122 18.44 -5.69 4.59
CA ASP A 122 18.93 -6.45 3.41
C ASP A 122 19.20 -7.90 3.80
N LEU A 123 18.20 -8.74 3.53
CA LEU A 123 18.19 -10.14 3.95
C LEU A 123 18.28 -11.09 2.76
N THR A 124 19.10 -12.12 2.92
CA THR A 124 19.28 -13.20 1.92
C THR A 124 18.49 -14.47 2.29
N TRP A 125 17.71 -14.42 3.36
CA TRP A 125 16.87 -15.50 3.87
C TRP A 125 15.76 -14.90 4.75
N CYS A 126 14.60 -15.54 4.82
CA CYS A 126 13.56 -15.18 5.77
C CYS A 126 13.29 -16.29 6.78
N VAL A 127 12.68 -15.87 7.89
CA VAL A 127 11.86 -16.69 8.77
C VAL A 127 10.52 -15.96 8.92
N LEU A 128 9.50 -16.62 9.45
CA LEU A 128 8.20 -15.99 9.69
C LEU A 128 8.37 -14.63 10.40
N ASP A 129 7.98 -13.53 9.73
CA ASP A 129 8.00 -12.14 10.21
C ASP A 129 9.39 -11.52 10.52
N ASN A 130 10.36 -11.50 9.60
CA ASN A 130 11.56 -10.64 9.72
C ASN A 130 11.59 -9.49 8.68
N GLY A 131 12.72 -8.80 8.51
CA GLY A 131 12.93 -7.83 7.42
C GLY A 131 12.10 -6.55 7.49
N ASN A 132 11.43 -6.27 8.60
CA ASN A 132 10.49 -5.16 8.73
C ASN A 132 11.18 -3.89 9.20
N GLY A 133 10.56 -2.73 8.92
CA GLY A 133 11.02 -1.45 9.41
C GLY A 133 12.37 -1.06 8.82
N GLY A 134 12.42 -0.78 7.51
CA GLY A 134 13.67 -0.36 6.86
C GLY A 134 14.35 0.81 7.59
N GLY A 135 13.55 1.78 8.05
CA GLY A 135 13.98 2.84 8.96
C GLY A 135 13.98 2.41 10.43
N LEU A 136 12.83 2.03 10.97
CA LEU A 136 12.62 1.73 12.38
C LEU A 136 11.64 0.55 12.58
N TYR A 137 11.97 -0.35 13.50
CA TYR A 137 11.04 -1.35 13.99
C TYR A 137 10.79 -1.20 15.49
N ALA A 138 9.53 -1.30 15.91
CA ALA A 138 9.15 -1.29 17.32
C ALA A 138 8.16 -2.40 17.67
N MET A 139 8.47 -3.10 18.76
CA MET A 139 7.67 -4.22 19.24
C MET A 139 7.51 -4.31 20.77
N ASN A 140 6.62 -5.19 21.20
CA ASN A 140 6.41 -5.60 22.59
C ASN A 140 6.06 -4.43 23.53
N GLY A 141 5.03 -3.67 23.18
CA GLY A 141 4.56 -2.55 23.99
C GLY A 141 5.55 -1.40 24.03
N SER A 142 6.29 -1.18 22.94
CA SER A 142 7.18 -0.01 22.85
C SER A 142 6.38 1.27 22.65
N HIS A 143 6.85 2.38 23.22
CA HIS A 143 6.20 3.69 23.16
C HIS A 143 7.13 4.70 22.48
N LEU A 144 6.88 4.97 21.20
CA LEU A 144 7.69 5.92 20.44
C LEU A 144 7.08 7.31 20.54
N PHE A 145 7.89 8.30 20.92
CA PHE A 145 7.53 9.71 20.88
C PHE A 145 8.43 10.41 19.88
N MET A 146 7.84 10.97 18.83
CA MET A 146 8.57 11.59 17.72
C MET A 146 8.04 12.98 17.44
N ASP A 147 8.95 13.93 17.32
CA ASP A 147 8.63 15.30 16.95
C ASP A 147 9.66 15.82 15.95
N SER A 148 9.22 16.40 14.83
CA SER A 148 10.12 16.99 13.84
C SER A 148 11.13 15.95 13.31
N VAL A 149 10.61 14.88 12.72
CA VAL A 149 11.41 13.74 12.21
C VAL A 149 11.26 13.56 10.71
N VAL A 150 12.32 13.08 10.08
CA VAL A 150 12.34 12.76 8.65
C VAL A 150 12.72 11.30 8.47
N PHE A 151 11.92 10.56 7.69
CA PHE A 151 12.18 9.19 7.24
C PHE A 151 12.21 9.17 5.72
N GLN A 152 13.36 8.87 5.14
CA GLN A 152 13.57 9.05 3.71
C GLN A 152 14.33 7.89 3.06
N ASP A 153 13.85 7.42 1.91
CA ASP A 153 14.55 6.44 1.08
C ASP A 153 14.90 5.15 1.87
N HIS A 154 14.03 4.72 2.77
CA HIS A 154 14.17 3.45 3.47
C HIS A 154 13.60 2.29 2.66
N HIS A 155 14.22 1.10 2.80
CA HIS A 155 13.77 -0.11 2.13
C HIS A 155 13.63 -1.26 3.12
N ALA A 156 12.42 -1.78 3.28
CA ALA A 156 12.21 -3.03 4.01
C ALA A 156 12.61 -4.24 3.13
N GLY A 157 12.71 -5.43 3.70
CA GLY A 157 13.46 -6.52 3.08
C GLY A 157 12.71 -7.22 1.97
N ASP A 158 13.33 -7.32 0.78
CA ASP A 158 12.80 -8.07 -0.37
C ASP A 158 13.05 -9.58 -0.30
N TYR A 159 13.93 -10.02 0.62
CA TYR A 159 14.49 -11.37 0.71
C TYR A 159 15.21 -11.86 -0.57
N GLY A 160 16.37 -12.50 -0.39
CA GLY A 160 17.11 -13.16 -1.49
C GLY A 160 16.59 -14.58 -1.80
N ASP A 161 17.50 -15.46 -2.22
CA ASP A 161 17.28 -16.90 -2.47
C ASP A 161 16.95 -17.69 -1.16
N SER A 162 15.87 -17.33 -0.48
CA SER A 162 15.35 -18.03 0.70
C SER A 162 14.86 -19.42 0.32
N LEU A 163 14.97 -20.42 1.21
CA LEU A 163 14.51 -21.78 0.92
C LEU A 163 12.97 -21.95 0.91
N GLU A 164 12.23 -20.87 1.21
CA GLU A 164 10.77 -20.80 1.34
C GLU A 164 10.30 -19.45 0.77
N GLY A 165 9.09 -19.36 0.20
CA GLY A 165 8.51 -18.09 -0.26
C GLY A 165 8.27 -17.15 0.92
N CYS A 166 8.78 -15.92 0.85
CA CYS A 166 8.83 -14.98 1.96
C CYS A 166 8.04 -13.72 1.65
N GLN A 167 7.06 -13.39 2.49
CA GLN A 167 6.36 -12.13 2.38
C GLN A 167 7.37 -10.99 2.53
N GLY A 168 7.29 -9.98 1.67
CA GLY A 168 8.13 -8.80 1.73
C GLY A 168 8.03 -8.07 3.08
N GLY A 169 9.14 -7.48 3.51
CA GLY A 169 9.23 -6.78 4.79
C GLY A 169 8.23 -5.62 4.87
N ARG A 170 7.54 -5.47 6.00
CA ARG A 170 6.51 -4.45 6.19
C ARG A 170 7.10 -3.16 6.74
N GLY A 171 6.44 -2.03 6.47
CA GLY A 171 6.81 -0.73 7.01
C GLY A 171 8.14 -0.27 6.44
N GLY A 172 8.15 0.25 5.20
CA GLY A 172 9.38 0.72 4.56
C GLY A 172 10.15 1.70 5.46
N ALA A 173 9.45 2.66 6.05
CA ALA A 173 10.00 3.50 7.11
C ALA A 173 9.86 2.88 8.50
N ILE A 174 8.63 2.62 8.94
CA ILE A 174 8.32 2.19 10.32
C ILE A 174 7.44 0.95 10.31
N PHE A 175 7.84 -0.07 11.07
CA PHE A 175 6.92 -1.16 11.43
C PHE A 175 6.61 -1.15 12.94
N LEU A 176 5.33 -1.29 13.28
CA LEU A 176 4.81 -1.32 14.64
C LEU A 176 4.07 -2.63 14.89
N ARG A 177 4.52 -3.37 15.90
CA ARG A 177 3.88 -4.60 16.36
C ARG A 177 3.53 -4.49 17.84
N SER A 178 2.24 -4.50 18.16
CA SER A 178 1.77 -4.38 19.55
C SER A 178 2.40 -3.19 20.29
N SER A 179 2.48 -2.03 19.64
CA SER A 179 3.24 -0.86 20.12
C SER A 179 2.48 0.46 19.87
N PHE A 180 3.05 1.55 20.37
CA PHE A 180 2.45 2.89 20.32
C PHE A 180 3.38 3.85 19.59
N LEU A 181 2.82 4.65 18.67
CA LEU A 181 3.51 5.75 18.01
C LEU A 181 2.74 7.05 18.24
N PHE A 182 3.43 8.03 18.80
CA PHE A 182 2.99 9.42 18.88
C PHE A 182 3.93 10.25 18.01
N LEU A 183 3.43 10.70 16.87
CA LEU A 183 4.20 11.40 15.84
C LEU A 183 3.60 12.77 15.57
N ARG A 184 4.45 13.80 15.65
CA ARG A 184 4.10 15.17 15.25
C ARG A 184 5.15 15.74 14.31
N ARG A 185 4.73 16.49 13.30
CA ARG A 185 5.63 17.16 12.35
C ARG A 185 6.61 16.17 11.70
N GLY A 186 6.08 15.08 11.16
CA GLY A 186 6.85 14.09 10.44
C GLY A 186 6.94 14.39 8.93
N THR A 187 7.96 13.85 8.28
CA THR A 187 8.07 13.80 6.82
C THR A 187 8.54 12.42 6.38
N PHE A 188 7.72 11.71 5.61
CA PHE A 188 7.96 10.34 5.14
C PHE A 188 8.00 10.34 3.62
N VAL A 189 9.19 10.14 3.05
CA VAL A 189 9.38 10.33 1.61
C VAL A 189 10.08 9.14 0.97
N ARG A 190 9.48 8.56 -0.08
CA ARG A 190 10.08 7.48 -0.90
C ARG A 190 10.56 6.29 -0.08
N ASN A 191 9.79 5.92 0.94
CA ASN A 191 10.03 4.69 1.68
C ASN A 191 9.30 3.54 1.00
N GLN A 192 9.95 2.39 0.97
CA GLN A 192 9.51 1.23 0.22
C GLN A 192 9.42 0.02 1.14
N ALA A 193 8.24 -0.61 1.19
CA ALA A 193 8.13 -1.93 1.78
C ALA A 193 8.74 -2.98 0.84
N GLY A 194 9.12 -4.12 1.42
CA GLY A 194 9.83 -5.17 0.71
C GLY A 194 8.92 -5.87 -0.30
N LYS A 195 9.49 -6.30 -1.42
CA LYS A 195 8.80 -7.10 -2.43
C LYS A 195 8.64 -8.55 -1.97
N GLY A 196 7.53 -9.16 -2.35
CA GLY A 196 7.37 -10.60 -2.29
C GLY A 196 8.23 -11.26 -3.36
N ARG A 197 8.94 -12.32 -3.01
CA ARG A 197 9.77 -13.06 -3.97
C ARG A 197 9.38 -14.51 -4.10
N TYR A 198 9.63 -15.00 -5.30
CA TYR A 198 9.45 -16.40 -5.64
C TYR A 198 10.66 -17.24 -5.21
N TYR A 199 10.37 -18.41 -4.64
CA TYR A 199 11.32 -19.50 -4.52
C TYR A 199 10.68 -20.86 -4.78
N TRP A 200 11.19 -21.57 -5.79
CA TRP A 200 10.88 -22.96 -6.18
C TRP A 200 9.42 -23.29 -6.46
N ASP A 201 8.53 -23.21 -5.48
CA ASP A 201 7.12 -23.55 -5.66
C ASP A 201 6.17 -22.50 -5.11
N ARG A 202 6.71 -21.39 -4.57
CA ARG A 202 5.93 -20.37 -3.87
C ARG A 202 6.42 -18.97 -4.22
N ALA A 203 5.53 -18.20 -4.87
CA ALA A 203 5.56 -16.75 -4.76
C ALA A 203 5.17 -16.31 -3.34
N ALA A 204 5.36 -15.04 -3.05
CA ALA A 204 5.01 -14.48 -1.75
C ALA A 204 4.41 -13.08 -1.89
N GLU A 205 3.65 -12.68 -0.88
CA GLU A 205 2.99 -11.38 -0.83
C GLU A 205 4.00 -10.23 -0.71
N GLY A 206 3.62 -9.07 -1.24
CA GLY A 206 4.29 -7.82 -0.98
C GLY A 206 4.19 -7.38 0.49
N GLY A 207 5.14 -6.55 0.91
CA GLY A 207 5.13 -5.94 2.23
C GLY A 207 4.14 -4.79 2.35
N ASP A 208 3.35 -4.78 3.41
CA ASP A 208 2.40 -3.71 3.72
C ASP A 208 3.09 -2.43 4.20
N GLY A 209 2.49 -1.26 3.93
CA GLY A 209 2.86 0.02 4.50
C GLY A 209 4.18 0.55 3.95
N GLY A 210 4.15 1.27 2.83
CA GLY A 210 5.36 1.84 2.24
C GLY A 210 6.08 2.79 3.20
N ALA A 211 5.32 3.61 3.95
CA ALA A 211 5.87 4.35 5.08
C ALA A 211 5.70 3.58 6.39
N ILE A 212 4.46 3.42 6.87
CA ILE A 212 4.17 2.87 8.19
C ILE A 212 3.28 1.63 8.05
N SER A 213 3.68 0.53 8.68
CA SER A 213 2.81 -0.63 8.88
C SER A 213 2.58 -0.88 10.36
N ALA A 214 1.32 -1.09 10.73
CA ALA A 214 0.88 -1.18 12.12
C ALA A 214 -0.02 -2.39 12.34
N VAL A 215 0.37 -3.23 13.29
CA VAL A 215 -0.39 -4.44 13.65
C VAL A 215 -0.62 -4.46 15.16
N ASN A 216 -1.89 -4.58 15.56
CA ASN A 216 -2.31 -4.55 16.97
C ASN A 216 -1.75 -3.35 17.75
N SER A 217 -1.68 -2.20 17.09
CA SER A 217 -0.94 -1.03 17.57
C SER A 217 -1.82 0.21 17.70
N LEU A 218 -1.29 1.26 18.31
CA LEU A 218 -1.92 2.58 18.38
C LEU A 218 -1.03 3.61 17.70
N LEU A 219 -1.60 4.37 16.76
CA LEU A 219 -0.92 5.44 16.05
C LEU A 219 -1.65 6.77 16.26
N GLU A 220 -0.92 7.80 16.65
CA GLU A 220 -1.32 9.20 16.60
C GLU A 220 -0.34 9.93 15.68
N VAL A 221 -0.83 10.44 14.56
CA VAL A 221 -0.05 11.12 13.52
C VAL A 221 -0.65 12.49 13.27
N ILE A 222 0.11 13.54 13.57
CA ILE A 222 -0.35 14.92 13.49
C ILE A 222 0.63 15.75 12.67
N ASP A 223 0.12 16.63 11.81
CA ASP A 223 0.89 17.59 11.01
C ASP A 223 2.02 16.91 10.21
N THR A 224 1.71 15.80 9.54
CA THR A 224 2.72 14.94 8.90
C THR A 224 2.49 14.82 7.40
N GLU A 225 3.59 14.83 6.64
CA GLU A 225 3.57 14.60 5.19
C GLU A 225 4.04 13.17 4.87
N PHE A 226 3.26 12.46 4.05
CA PHE A 226 3.60 11.18 3.43
C PHE A 226 3.62 11.33 1.92
N ARG A 227 4.80 11.22 1.32
CA ARG A 227 4.98 11.44 -0.11
C ARG A 227 5.73 10.34 -0.82
N ASP A 228 5.16 9.87 -1.93
CA ASP A 228 5.79 8.92 -2.85
C ASP A 228 6.26 7.63 -2.15
N ASN A 229 5.58 7.19 -1.08
CA ASN A 229 5.89 5.92 -0.42
C ASN A 229 5.18 4.76 -1.14
N GLU A 230 5.79 3.58 -1.11
CA GLU A 230 5.39 2.45 -1.93
C GLU A 230 5.32 1.16 -1.13
N ALA A 231 4.16 0.49 -1.14
CA ALA A 231 4.05 -0.86 -0.61
C ALA A 231 4.70 -1.88 -1.56
N GLY A 232 5.09 -3.04 -1.04
CA GLY A 232 5.83 -4.03 -1.81
C GLY A 232 5.00 -4.70 -2.91
N GLU A 233 5.61 -4.99 -4.05
CA GLU A 233 5.00 -5.81 -5.11
C GLU A 233 4.84 -7.28 -4.68
N GLY A 234 3.80 -7.94 -5.19
CA GLY A 234 3.62 -9.37 -5.05
C GLY A 234 4.58 -10.17 -5.95
N GLY A 235 5.04 -11.32 -5.46
CA GLY A 235 5.92 -12.19 -6.23
C GLY A 235 5.19 -12.79 -7.44
N SER A 236 5.83 -12.77 -8.61
CA SER A 236 5.30 -13.47 -9.79
C SER A 236 5.73 -14.93 -9.79
N GLY A 237 4.83 -15.80 -10.23
CA GLY A 237 5.09 -17.21 -10.47
C GLY A 237 5.97 -17.45 -11.69
N ILE A 238 6.51 -18.67 -11.81
CA ILE A 238 7.30 -19.11 -12.98
C ILE A 238 6.80 -20.47 -13.48
N ILE A 239 7.38 -20.93 -14.58
CA ILE A 239 7.20 -22.29 -15.10
C ILE A 239 8.48 -23.09 -14.83
N GLU A 240 8.39 -24.18 -14.08
CA GLU A 240 9.51 -25.09 -13.84
C GLU A 240 9.06 -26.55 -13.95
N GLY A 241 9.83 -27.38 -14.68
CA GLY A 241 9.50 -28.80 -14.85
C GLY A 241 8.20 -29.10 -15.60
N GLY A 242 7.59 -28.09 -16.24
CA GLY A 242 6.28 -28.20 -16.88
C GLY A 242 5.10 -27.90 -15.95
N SER A 243 5.35 -27.55 -14.69
CA SER A 243 4.35 -27.03 -13.77
C SER A 243 4.47 -25.51 -13.68
N ALA A 244 3.34 -24.83 -13.60
CA ALA A 244 3.30 -23.42 -13.31
C ALA A 244 2.93 -23.17 -11.85
N TYR A 245 3.37 -22.02 -11.36
CA TYR A 245 3.20 -21.59 -9.99
C TYR A 245 2.44 -20.28 -9.93
N PRO A 246 1.63 -20.06 -8.88
CA PRO A 246 0.83 -18.86 -8.76
C PRO A 246 1.71 -17.63 -8.46
N GLY A 247 1.21 -16.47 -8.85
CA GLY A 247 1.63 -15.19 -8.29
C GLY A 247 1.04 -14.96 -6.90
N CYS A 248 1.35 -13.82 -6.30
CA CYS A 248 0.87 -13.44 -4.97
C CYS A 248 0.52 -11.97 -4.90
N ASP A 249 -0.22 -11.59 -3.87
CA ASP A 249 -0.80 -10.26 -3.75
C ASP A 249 0.24 -9.18 -3.51
N GLY A 250 -0.03 -7.98 -4.03
CA GLY A 250 0.70 -6.76 -3.69
C GLY A 250 0.39 -6.30 -2.26
N GLY A 251 1.34 -5.57 -1.66
CA GLY A 251 1.21 -5.05 -0.30
C GLY A 251 0.19 -3.91 -0.18
N ASP A 252 -0.55 -3.89 0.91
CA ASP A 252 -1.57 -2.88 1.20
C ASP A 252 -0.97 -1.61 1.84
N GLY A 253 -1.64 -0.46 1.68
CA GLY A 253 -1.28 0.80 2.32
C GLY A 253 -0.01 1.42 1.72
N GLY A 254 -0.13 2.22 0.67
CA GLY A 254 1.06 2.84 0.05
C GLY A 254 1.82 3.75 1.02
N ALA A 255 1.11 4.51 1.85
CA ALA A 255 1.73 5.18 3.00
C ALA A 255 1.53 4.40 4.29
N ILE A 256 0.28 4.23 4.74
CA ILE A 256 -0.04 3.63 6.03
C ILE A 256 -0.89 2.38 5.83
N SER A 257 -0.46 1.27 6.45
CA SER A 257 -1.27 0.07 6.60
C SER A 257 -1.54 -0.22 8.08
N MET A 258 -2.81 -0.43 8.41
CA MET A 258 -3.26 -0.73 9.77
C MET A 258 -4.08 -2.02 9.81
N ARG A 259 -3.69 -2.95 10.69
CA ARG A 259 -4.42 -4.19 10.96
C ARG A 259 -4.71 -4.30 12.46
N ASP A 260 -5.98 -4.44 12.80
CA ASP A 260 -6.49 -4.54 14.18
C ASP A 260 -5.92 -3.44 15.10
N SER A 261 -5.79 -2.24 14.55
CA SER A 261 -5.10 -1.11 15.19
C SER A 261 -6.04 0.09 15.36
N TRP A 262 -5.67 1.00 16.26
CA TRP A 262 -6.36 2.27 16.47
C TRP A 262 -5.50 3.42 15.97
N GLY A 263 -6.11 4.36 15.23
CA GLY A 263 -5.39 5.44 14.56
C GLY A 263 -6.09 6.78 14.72
N LEU A 264 -5.29 7.83 14.88
CA LEU A 264 -5.67 9.21 14.62
C LEU A 264 -4.68 9.79 13.59
N VAL A 265 -5.23 10.35 12.52
CA VAL A 265 -4.49 11.13 11.53
C VAL A 265 -5.11 12.51 11.46
N GLU A 266 -4.35 13.56 11.77
CA GLU A 266 -4.84 14.94 11.84
C GLU A 266 -3.87 15.90 11.12
N GLY A 267 -4.41 16.89 10.41
CA GLY A 267 -3.61 17.98 9.82
C GLY A 267 -2.56 17.51 8.81
N SER A 268 -2.77 16.34 8.19
CA SER A 268 -1.72 15.62 7.46
C SER A 268 -1.95 15.62 5.94
N ILE A 269 -0.91 15.28 5.18
CA ILE A 269 -0.94 15.24 3.72
C ILE A 269 -0.40 13.90 3.22
N PHE A 270 -1.16 13.24 2.35
CA PHE A 270 -0.76 12.02 1.67
C PHE A 270 -0.73 12.28 0.16
N LEU A 271 0.47 12.33 -0.41
CA LEU A 271 0.69 12.68 -1.81
C LEU A 271 1.39 11.55 -2.57
N GLY A 272 0.78 11.07 -3.66
CA GLY A 272 1.50 10.22 -4.61
C GLY A 272 1.95 8.86 -4.07
N ASN A 273 1.34 8.38 -2.98
CA ASN A 273 1.69 7.08 -2.41
C ASN A 273 1.05 5.95 -3.22
N ARG A 274 1.70 4.79 -3.27
CA ARG A 274 1.31 3.68 -4.14
C ARG A 274 1.32 2.33 -3.43
N THR A 275 0.30 1.49 -3.65
CA THR A 275 0.32 0.09 -3.19
C THR A 275 1.04 -0.83 -4.19
N GLY A 276 1.39 -2.04 -3.77
CA GLY A 276 2.06 -2.99 -4.64
C GLY A 276 1.16 -3.56 -5.74
N ASP A 277 1.75 -3.86 -6.89
CA ASP A 277 1.10 -4.63 -7.95
C ASP A 277 1.01 -6.12 -7.56
N GLY A 278 -0.02 -6.80 -8.07
CA GLY A 278 -0.17 -8.24 -7.94
C GLY A 278 0.82 -9.00 -8.84
N GLY A 279 1.38 -10.10 -8.33
CA GLY A 279 2.29 -10.94 -9.11
C GLY A 279 1.55 -11.73 -10.19
N SER A 280 2.13 -11.86 -11.38
CA SER A 280 1.53 -12.68 -12.44
C SER A 280 1.68 -14.18 -12.13
N GLY A 281 0.75 -15.00 -12.59
CA GLY A 281 0.89 -16.46 -12.57
C GLY A 281 1.98 -16.92 -13.55
N GLY A 282 2.59 -18.07 -13.29
CA GLY A 282 3.31 -18.79 -14.34
C GLY A 282 2.30 -19.26 -15.38
N VAL A 283 2.43 -18.87 -16.64
CA VAL A 283 1.43 -19.22 -17.67
C VAL A 283 1.87 -20.47 -18.41
N SER A 284 1.28 -21.63 -18.06
CA SER A 284 1.65 -22.92 -18.65
C SER A 284 0.59 -23.46 -19.62
N SER A 285 1.00 -24.32 -20.55
CA SER A 285 0.09 -24.91 -21.53
C SER A 285 -0.76 -26.08 -20.99
N ASN A 286 -0.78 -26.35 -19.67
CA ASN A 286 -1.52 -27.46 -19.07
C ASN A 286 -2.59 -27.03 -18.05
N ASP A 287 -2.78 -25.72 -17.81
CA ASP A 287 -3.79 -25.14 -16.89
C ASP A 287 -3.73 -25.68 -15.44
N GLU A 288 -2.59 -26.23 -15.02
CA GLU A 288 -2.41 -26.76 -13.67
C GLU A 288 -1.90 -25.64 -12.72
N SER A 289 -2.85 -24.86 -12.19
CA SER A 289 -2.72 -23.86 -11.09
C SER A 289 -1.98 -22.54 -11.38
N ASP A 290 -2.54 -21.78 -12.32
CA ASP A 290 -1.99 -20.50 -12.77
C ASP A 290 -2.86 -19.35 -12.21
N VAL A 291 -2.70 -19.03 -10.93
CA VAL A 291 -3.44 -17.94 -10.26
C VAL A 291 -2.53 -16.71 -10.16
N ALA A 292 -2.97 -15.56 -10.63
CA ALA A 292 -2.31 -14.29 -10.38
C ALA A 292 -2.71 -13.71 -9.02
N GLY A 293 -1.83 -12.87 -8.47
CA GLY A 293 -2.10 -12.12 -7.26
C GLY A 293 -2.95 -10.87 -7.52
N ASP A 294 -3.74 -10.50 -6.53
CA ASP A 294 -4.45 -9.23 -6.49
C ASP A 294 -3.48 -8.08 -6.20
N ALA A 295 -3.81 -6.89 -6.66
CA ALA A 295 -3.07 -5.71 -6.24
C ALA A 295 -3.41 -5.26 -4.81
N GLY A 296 -2.46 -4.57 -4.19
CA GLY A 296 -2.63 -3.99 -2.86
C GLY A 296 -3.69 -2.89 -2.82
N ARG A 297 -4.32 -2.70 -1.67
CA ARG A 297 -5.45 -1.77 -1.46
C ARG A 297 -5.04 -0.59 -0.57
N GLY A 298 -5.73 0.54 -0.69
CA GLY A 298 -5.48 1.74 0.12
C GLY A 298 -4.22 2.49 -0.33
N GLY A 299 -4.30 3.23 -1.44
CA GLY A 299 -3.14 3.91 -2.03
C GLY A 299 -2.42 4.84 -1.06
N ALA A 300 -3.16 5.62 -0.28
CA ALA A 300 -2.59 6.29 0.90
C ALA A 300 -2.73 5.42 2.15
N ILE A 301 -3.96 5.11 2.54
CA ILE A 301 -4.26 4.49 3.83
C ILE A 301 -5.08 3.23 3.63
N PHE A 302 -4.60 2.14 4.24
CA PHE A 302 -5.31 0.89 4.36
C PHE A 302 -5.65 0.59 5.82
N VAL A 303 -6.89 0.16 6.08
CA VAL A 303 -7.34 -0.28 7.40
C VAL A 303 -8.13 -1.58 7.32
N SER A 304 -7.75 -2.57 8.13
CA SER A 304 -8.52 -3.80 8.33
C SER A 304 -8.76 -4.05 9.81
N GLY A 305 -10.02 -4.11 10.21
CA GLY A 305 -10.40 -4.16 11.62
C GLY A 305 -10.04 -2.85 12.35
N GLY A 306 -10.25 -2.84 13.67
CA GLY A 306 -9.89 -1.68 14.50
C GLY A 306 -10.68 -0.40 14.19
N GLN A 307 -10.03 0.76 14.33
CA GLN A 307 -10.63 2.08 14.16
C GLN A 307 -9.60 3.08 13.63
N ILE A 308 -10.06 4.01 12.78
CA ILE A 308 -9.31 5.20 12.41
C ILE A 308 -10.18 6.45 12.44
N ASP A 309 -9.63 7.52 13.01
CA ASP A 309 -10.15 8.87 12.90
C ASP A 309 -9.22 9.67 11.98
N ILE A 310 -9.77 10.27 10.92
CA ILE A 310 -9.00 11.08 9.95
C ILE A 310 -9.62 12.47 9.90
N LEU A 311 -8.84 13.49 10.27
CA LEU A 311 -9.32 14.85 10.47
C LEU A 311 -8.43 15.83 9.69
N GLU A 312 -9.04 16.82 9.05
CA GLU A 312 -8.31 17.98 8.49
C GLU A 312 -7.13 17.56 7.58
N THR A 313 -7.34 16.55 6.75
CA THR A 313 -6.28 15.84 6.03
C THR A 313 -6.54 15.83 4.52
N LEU A 314 -5.45 15.89 3.75
CA LEU A 314 -5.47 15.83 2.29
C LEU A 314 -4.99 14.45 1.81
N LEU A 315 -5.80 13.77 0.99
CA LEU A 315 -5.43 12.53 0.28
C LEU A 315 -5.39 12.81 -1.22
N VAL A 316 -4.20 12.96 -1.77
CA VAL A 316 -3.99 13.53 -3.11
C VAL A 316 -3.14 12.63 -3.99
N ALA A 317 -3.64 12.34 -5.19
CA ALA A 317 -2.88 11.65 -6.24
C ALA A 317 -2.31 10.27 -5.83
N ASN A 318 -2.92 9.61 -4.84
CA ASN A 318 -2.49 8.28 -4.40
C ASN A 318 -3.07 7.21 -5.32
N ARG A 319 -2.36 6.10 -5.44
CA ARG A 319 -2.67 5.04 -6.41
C ARG A 319 -2.66 3.68 -5.76
N THR A 320 -3.53 2.80 -6.24
CA THR A 320 -3.35 1.38 -5.96
C THR A 320 -2.68 0.67 -7.14
N GLY A 321 -2.10 -0.50 -6.89
CA GLY A 321 -1.46 -1.32 -7.91
C GLY A 321 -2.46 -2.03 -8.83
N ASP A 322 -1.90 -2.63 -9.87
CA ASP A 322 -2.62 -3.39 -10.89
C ASP A 322 -2.61 -4.90 -10.57
N GLY A 323 -3.63 -5.61 -11.04
CA GLY A 323 -3.71 -7.06 -10.87
C GLY A 323 -2.75 -7.83 -11.76
N GLY A 324 -2.31 -9.01 -11.31
CA GLY A 324 -1.41 -9.85 -12.09
C GLY A 324 -2.11 -10.55 -13.28
N VAL A 325 -1.34 -10.92 -14.29
CA VAL A 325 -1.81 -11.62 -15.50
C VAL A 325 -1.83 -13.14 -15.26
N SER A 326 -2.86 -13.83 -15.78
CA SER A 326 -2.87 -15.31 -15.77
C SER A 326 -3.83 -15.96 -16.77
N ASN A 327 -3.75 -17.29 -16.91
CA ASN A 327 -4.65 -18.16 -17.70
C ASN A 327 -5.62 -18.99 -16.84
N VAL A 328 -5.84 -18.67 -15.56
CA VAL A 328 -6.93 -19.31 -14.79
C VAL A 328 -7.68 -18.24 -14.01
N ASP A 329 -7.07 -17.77 -12.93
CA ASP A 329 -7.60 -16.68 -12.11
C ASP A 329 -6.67 -15.49 -12.27
N VAL A 330 -7.22 -14.41 -12.81
CA VAL A 330 -6.50 -13.18 -13.10
C VAL A 330 -6.65 -12.23 -11.91
N GLY A 331 -5.58 -11.49 -11.59
CA GLY A 331 -5.52 -10.65 -10.41
C GLY A 331 -6.42 -9.43 -10.51
N ASN A 332 -7.10 -9.07 -9.43
CA ASN A 332 -7.95 -7.88 -9.38
C ASN A 332 -7.12 -6.61 -9.17
N GLY A 333 -7.59 -5.48 -9.72
CA GLY A 333 -7.04 -4.17 -9.41
C GLY A 333 -7.29 -3.75 -7.95
N GLY A 334 -6.35 -3.04 -7.34
CA GLY A 334 -6.44 -2.66 -5.92
C GLY A 334 -7.52 -1.61 -5.66
N GLY A 335 -8.30 -1.72 -4.58
CA GLY A 335 -9.36 -0.74 -4.26
C GLY A 335 -8.91 0.39 -3.31
N GLY A 336 -9.66 1.50 -3.27
CA GLY A 336 -9.45 2.61 -2.33
C GLY A 336 -8.19 3.41 -2.63
N GLY A 337 -8.15 4.18 -3.72
CA GLY A 337 -6.96 4.93 -4.11
C GLY A 337 -6.48 5.90 -3.02
N GLY A 338 -7.39 6.61 -2.36
CA GLY A 338 -7.09 7.37 -1.14
C GLY A 338 -7.15 6.48 0.12
N LEU A 339 -8.35 6.01 0.47
CA LEU A 339 -8.61 5.22 1.68
C LEU A 339 -9.31 3.92 1.34
N TYR A 340 -8.81 2.80 1.87
CA TYR A 340 -9.51 1.53 1.90
C TYR A 340 -9.73 1.08 3.35
N ALA A 341 -10.97 0.77 3.72
CA ALA A 341 -11.29 0.23 5.04
C ALA A 341 -12.17 -1.02 4.95
N LYS A 342 -11.79 -2.07 5.69
CA LYS A 342 -12.54 -3.33 5.77
C LYS A 342 -12.82 -3.74 7.22
N GLY A 343 -14.09 -3.99 7.55
CA GLY A 343 -14.49 -4.43 8.88
C GLY A 343 -14.08 -3.47 10.00
N ALA A 344 -13.90 -2.19 9.68
CA ALA A 344 -13.33 -1.19 10.57
C ALA A 344 -14.38 -0.15 11.00
N ARG A 345 -14.03 0.63 12.02
CA ARG A 345 -14.72 1.89 12.32
C ARG A 345 -13.95 3.06 11.73
N VAL A 346 -14.63 3.89 10.95
CA VAL A 346 -14.03 5.05 10.30
C VAL A 346 -14.78 6.30 10.70
N HIS A 347 -14.08 7.27 11.27
CA HIS A 347 -14.59 8.63 11.40
C HIS A 347 -13.73 9.54 10.55
N SER A 348 -14.36 10.32 9.67
CA SER A 348 -13.66 11.21 8.75
C SER A 348 -14.33 12.57 8.73
N SER A 349 -13.54 13.62 9.01
CA SER A 349 -14.05 14.99 9.05
C SER A 349 -13.11 15.98 8.38
N ASN A 350 -13.67 16.91 7.59
CA ASN A 350 -12.94 18.00 6.95
C ASN A 350 -11.80 17.49 6.04
N LEU A 351 -12.11 16.55 5.15
CA LEU A 351 -11.12 15.96 4.24
C LEU A 351 -11.28 16.43 2.80
N ILE A 352 -10.16 16.52 2.10
CA ILE A 352 -10.12 16.63 0.64
C ILE A 352 -9.44 15.38 0.10
N VAL A 353 -10.16 14.63 -0.71
CA VAL A 353 -9.70 13.40 -1.37
C VAL A 353 -9.81 13.62 -2.86
N MET A 354 -8.67 13.80 -3.52
CA MET A 354 -8.67 14.20 -4.93
C MET A 354 -7.58 13.57 -5.77
N ALA A 355 -7.86 13.41 -7.07
CA ALA A 355 -6.93 12.85 -8.05
C ALA A 355 -6.41 11.44 -7.71
N ASN A 356 -7.05 10.72 -6.78
CA ASN A 356 -6.65 9.36 -6.44
C ASN A 356 -7.19 8.38 -7.48
N ARG A 357 -6.42 7.33 -7.76
CA ARG A 357 -6.78 6.35 -8.78
C ARG A 357 -6.64 4.92 -8.26
N THR A 358 -7.60 4.07 -8.55
CA THR A 358 -7.42 2.63 -8.35
C THR A 358 -6.75 1.96 -9.55
N GLY A 359 -6.08 0.84 -9.30
CA GLY A 359 -5.41 0.08 -10.35
C GLY A 359 -6.35 -0.77 -11.19
N ASP A 360 -5.84 -1.13 -12.34
CA ASP A 360 -6.53 -1.85 -13.39
C ASP A 360 -6.55 -3.36 -13.07
N GLY A 361 -7.57 -4.06 -13.57
CA GLY A 361 -7.61 -5.52 -13.50
C GLY A 361 -6.52 -6.13 -14.38
N GLY A 362 -5.96 -7.27 -13.96
CA GLY A 362 -5.03 -8.01 -14.79
C GLY A 362 -5.70 -8.56 -16.05
N ASP A 363 -4.89 -8.80 -17.07
CA ASP A 363 -5.34 -9.36 -18.35
C ASP A 363 -5.40 -10.89 -18.31
N GLY A 364 -6.37 -11.44 -19.03
CA GLY A 364 -6.41 -12.87 -19.36
C GLY A 364 -5.28 -13.21 -20.33
N ALA A 365 -4.50 -14.24 -20.02
CA ALA A 365 -3.44 -14.68 -20.89
C ALA A 365 -3.98 -15.32 -22.18
N SER A 366 -3.25 -15.17 -23.28
CA SER A 366 -3.59 -15.79 -24.56
C SER A 366 -3.27 -17.28 -24.55
N THR A 367 -4.09 -18.10 -25.23
CA THR A 367 -3.80 -19.52 -25.43
C THR A 367 -3.88 -19.94 -26.90
N SER A 368 -3.11 -20.98 -27.24
CA SER A 368 -3.16 -21.63 -28.55
C SER A 368 -3.50 -23.11 -28.35
N ASP A 369 -4.59 -23.57 -28.95
CA ASP A 369 -4.99 -24.98 -28.86
C ASP A 369 -4.57 -25.75 -30.12
N TRP A 370 -3.36 -26.33 -30.08
CA TRP A 370 -2.81 -27.13 -31.18
C TRP A 370 -3.26 -28.60 -31.12
N TYR A 371 -3.59 -29.09 -29.94
CA TYR A 371 -3.93 -30.50 -29.71
C TYR A 371 -5.43 -30.77 -29.75
N CYS A 372 -6.22 -29.70 -29.83
CA CYS A 372 -7.67 -29.73 -29.84
C CYS A 372 -8.21 -30.20 -28.48
N ASP A 373 -7.55 -29.86 -27.40
CA ASP A 373 -7.95 -30.36 -26.08
C ASP A 373 -8.62 -29.26 -25.23
N ARG A 374 -8.68 -28.01 -25.71
CA ARG A 374 -8.96 -26.83 -24.87
C ARG A 374 -9.81 -25.76 -25.56
N TYR A 375 -10.82 -25.28 -24.85
CA TYR A 375 -11.99 -24.67 -25.48
C TYR A 375 -12.27 -23.19 -25.10
N TRP A 376 -11.42 -22.52 -24.31
CA TRP A 376 -11.77 -21.22 -23.70
C TRP A 376 -10.56 -20.28 -23.57
N GLY A 377 -10.71 -19.03 -24.01
CA GLY A 377 -9.81 -17.92 -23.65
C GLY A 377 -10.11 -17.39 -22.25
N HIS A 378 -9.13 -16.77 -21.61
CA HIS A 378 -9.20 -16.41 -20.20
C HIS A 378 -9.77 -15.02 -19.97
N ILE A 379 -10.59 -14.87 -18.93
CA ILE A 379 -11.37 -13.65 -18.68
C ILE A 379 -10.49 -12.63 -17.96
N GLY A 380 -10.51 -11.38 -18.40
CA GLY A 380 -9.84 -10.29 -17.70
C GLY A 380 -10.46 -10.00 -16.33
N ALA A 381 -9.65 -9.49 -15.39
CA ALA A 381 -10.09 -9.23 -14.03
C ALA A 381 -10.79 -7.86 -13.88
N PRO A 382 -11.58 -7.66 -12.80
CA PRO A 382 -12.13 -6.36 -12.48
C PRO A 382 -11.07 -5.32 -12.10
N GLY A 383 -11.33 -4.07 -12.50
CA GLY A 383 -10.62 -2.91 -11.97
C GLY A 383 -10.97 -2.60 -10.51
N GLY A 384 -10.11 -1.87 -9.83
CA GLY A 384 -10.29 -1.54 -8.41
C GLY A 384 -11.46 -0.58 -8.15
N ASN A 385 -12.21 -0.79 -7.06
CA ASN A 385 -13.33 0.07 -6.67
C ASN A 385 -12.91 1.17 -5.69
N GLY A 386 -13.62 2.31 -5.67
CA GLY A 386 -13.36 3.39 -4.71
C GLY A 386 -12.12 4.20 -5.06
N GLY A 387 -12.16 5.00 -6.12
CA GLY A 387 -11.03 5.85 -6.52
C GLY A 387 -10.53 6.72 -5.36
N GLY A 388 -11.45 7.42 -4.70
CA GLY A 388 -11.20 8.17 -3.48
C GLY A 388 -11.23 7.28 -2.25
N ILE A 389 -12.40 6.75 -1.91
CA ILE A 389 -12.63 5.97 -0.69
C ILE A 389 -13.39 4.67 -0.99
N ALA A 390 -12.94 3.55 -0.42
CA ALA A 390 -13.65 2.27 -0.41
C ALA A 390 -13.92 1.80 1.02
N LEU A 391 -15.19 1.55 1.35
CA LEU A 391 -15.62 1.07 2.66
C LEU A 391 -16.34 -0.27 2.53
N ILE A 392 -15.76 -1.30 3.14
CA ILE A 392 -16.22 -2.68 3.05
C ILE A 392 -16.59 -3.19 4.44
N ASP A 393 -17.83 -3.64 4.63
CA ASP A 393 -18.34 -4.18 5.90
C ASP A 393 -18.01 -3.29 7.12
N SER A 394 -17.92 -1.98 6.90
CA SER A 394 -17.40 -1.01 7.86
C SER A 394 -18.53 -0.14 8.42
N ILE A 395 -18.31 0.36 9.63
CA ILE A 395 -19.17 1.39 10.22
C ILE A 395 -18.45 2.71 10.02
N ALA A 396 -19.07 3.66 9.31
CA ALA A 396 -18.41 4.92 8.99
C ALA A 396 -19.29 6.15 9.18
N GLU A 397 -18.66 7.22 9.64
CA GLU A 397 -19.22 8.56 9.73
C GLU A 397 -18.35 9.50 8.90
N LEU A 398 -18.92 10.01 7.80
CA LEU A 398 -18.26 10.89 6.86
C LEU A 398 -18.92 12.28 6.92
N GLU A 399 -18.17 13.29 7.36
CA GLU A 399 -18.67 14.66 7.54
C GLU A 399 -17.75 15.72 6.91
N ASN A 400 -18.29 16.62 6.08
CA ASN A 400 -17.52 17.71 5.46
C ASN A 400 -16.36 17.20 4.59
N LEU A 401 -16.68 16.36 3.61
CA LEU A 401 -15.70 15.78 2.68
C LEU A 401 -15.85 16.40 1.29
N THR A 402 -14.73 16.59 0.59
CA THR A 402 -14.69 16.86 -0.85
C THR A 402 -13.98 15.72 -1.57
N LEU A 403 -14.70 15.01 -2.43
CA LEU A 403 -14.24 13.91 -3.28
C LEU A 403 -14.21 14.42 -4.72
N PHE A 404 -13.02 14.73 -5.24
CA PHE A 404 -12.87 15.45 -6.51
C PHE A 404 -11.91 14.77 -7.48
N ARG A 405 -12.35 14.50 -8.71
CA ARG A 405 -11.51 13.90 -9.77
C ARG A 405 -10.78 12.64 -9.34
N ASN A 406 -11.44 11.79 -8.57
CA ASN A 406 -10.92 10.46 -8.31
C ASN A 406 -11.35 9.52 -9.45
N GLU A 407 -10.53 8.53 -9.73
CA GLU A 407 -10.70 7.61 -10.85
C GLU A 407 -10.73 6.16 -10.39
N THR A 408 -11.59 5.33 -10.99
CA THR A 408 -11.42 3.88 -10.86
C THR A 408 -10.60 3.27 -11.99
N GLY A 409 -9.92 2.17 -11.69
CA GLY A 409 -9.21 1.36 -12.67
C GLY A 409 -10.13 0.67 -13.66
N LYS A 410 -9.56 0.32 -14.81
CA LYS A 410 -10.22 -0.40 -15.89
C LYS A 410 -10.32 -1.87 -15.57
N GLY A 411 -11.28 -2.55 -16.20
CA GLY A 411 -11.21 -4.01 -16.28
C GLY A 411 -10.06 -4.44 -17.17
N GLY A 412 -9.45 -5.58 -16.87
CA GLY A 412 -8.42 -6.18 -17.69
C GLY A 412 -8.99 -6.79 -18.97
N ASP A 413 -8.15 -6.95 -19.98
CA ASP A 413 -8.56 -7.46 -21.27
C ASP A 413 -8.72 -9.00 -21.23
N GLY A 414 -9.61 -9.52 -22.06
CA GLY A 414 -9.77 -10.95 -22.27
C GLY A 414 -8.65 -11.53 -23.13
N GLY A 415 -8.26 -12.78 -22.84
CA GLY A 415 -7.19 -13.46 -23.54
C GLY A 415 -7.55 -13.83 -24.99
N ASP A 416 -6.66 -13.48 -25.91
CA ASP A 416 -6.75 -13.90 -27.32
C ASP A 416 -6.69 -15.42 -27.46
N LEU A 417 -7.36 -15.94 -28.50
CA LEU A 417 -7.41 -17.36 -28.79
C LEU A 417 -7.05 -17.65 -30.25
N TYR A 418 -6.13 -18.60 -30.44
CA TYR A 418 -5.83 -19.20 -31.74
C TYR A 418 -6.19 -20.69 -31.79
N SER A 419 -6.99 -21.12 -32.77
CA SER A 419 -7.33 -22.54 -32.96
C SER A 419 -7.55 -22.95 -34.42
N ASP A 420 -6.78 -23.94 -34.88
CA ASP A 420 -6.94 -24.61 -36.19
C ASP A 420 -7.72 -25.94 -36.10
N CYS A 421 -8.37 -26.19 -34.96
CA CYS A 421 -9.04 -27.44 -34.68
C CYS A 421 -10.42 -27.50 -35.33
N VAL A 422 -10.48 -28.11 -36.52
CA VAL A 422 -11.72 -28.26 -37.32
C VAL A 422 -12.48 -29.58 -37.07
N GLU A 423 -11.85 -30.61 -36.49
CA GLU A 423 -12.47 -31.93 -36.23
C GLU A 423 -12.06 -32.49 -34.86
N ASP A 424 -13.01 -33.09 -34.11
CA ASP A 424 -12.78 -33.76 -32.82
C ASP A 424 -11.79 -34.94 -32.97
N PRO A 425 -10.58 -34.90 -32.37
CA PRO A 425 -9.61 -35.99 -32.47
C PRO A 425 -10.09 -37.27 -31.77
N TYR A 426 -11.07 -37.16 -30.87
CA TYR A 426 -11.72 -38.27 -30.17
C TYR A 426 -13.03 -38.72 -30.83
N LEU A 427 -13.64 -37.89 -31.69
CA LEU A 427 -14.85 -38.20 -32.48
C LEU A 427 -14.70 -37.79 -33.96
N PRO A 428 -13.98 -38.61 -34.77
CA PRO A 428 -13.71 -38.27 -36.17
C PRO A 428 -14.98 -38.07 -36.99
N GLY A 429 -15.14 -36.88 -37.59
CA GLY A 429 -16.27 -36.50 -38.45
C GLY A 429 -17.38 -35.70 -37.76
N GLU A 430 -17.28 -35.46 -36.45
CA GLU A 430 -18.07 -34.42 -35.77
C GLU A 430 -17.28 -33.10 -35.76
N PRO A 431 -17.88 -31.96 -36.14
CA PRO A 431 -17.21 -30.67 -36.04
C PRO A 431 -16.94 -30.33 -34.58
N TYR A 432 -15.81 -29.63 -34.32
CA TYR A 432 -15.57 -29.02 -33.01
C TYR A 432 -16.74 -28.13 -32.58
N GLY A 433 -17.08 -28.15 -31.30
CA GLY A 433 -17.98 -27.14 -30.73
C GLY A 433 -17.37 -25.74 -30.82
N ASP A 434 -18.22 -24.71 -30.79
CA ASP A 434 -17.79 -23.31 -30.84
C ASP A 434 -16.71 -22.99 -29.79
N VAL A 435 -15.65 -22.29 -30.19
CA VAL A 435 -14.57 -21.84 -29.30
C VAL A 435 -14.66 -20.33 -29.05
N TYR A 436 -14.40 -19.89 -27.82
CA TYR A 436 -14.59 -18.50 -27.41
C TYR A 436 -13.27 -17.91 -26.89
N ALA A 437 -12.88 -16.75 -27.43
CA ALA A 437 -11.83 -15.94 -26.81
C ALA A 437 -12.32 -15.38 -25.46
N GLY A 438 -11.39 -14.88 -24.64
CA GLY A 438 -11.70 -14.43 -23.28
C GLY A 438 -12.55 -13.17 -23.27
N ASP A 439 -13.51 -13.08 -22.35
CA ASP A 439 -14.25 -11.83 -22.11
C ASP A 439 -13.38 -10.81 -21.35
N GLY A 440 -13.63 -9.52 -21.57
CA GLY A 440 -13.02 -8.45 -20.78
C GLY A 440 -13.60 -8.36 -19.36
N GLY A 441 -12.76 -7.97 -18.41
CA GLY A 441 -13.15 -7.72 -17.03
C GLY A 441 -13.98 -6.44 -16.87
N PRO A 442 -14.79 -6.31 -15.80
CA PRO A 442 -15.55 -5.08 -15.58
C PRO A 442 -14.67 -3.94 -15.03
N GLY A 443 -15.01 -2.71 -15.39
CA GLY A 443 -14.41 -1.51 -14.79
C GLY A 443 -14.78 -1.34 -13.31
N GLY A 444 -13.96 -0.59 -12.57
CA GLY A 444 -14.23 -0.31 -11.16
C GLY A 444 -15.45 0.58 -10.94
N ALA A 445 -16.05 0.53 -9.76
CA ALA A 445 -17.23 1.31 -9.37
C ALA A 445 -16.93 2.28 -8.21
N GLY A 446 -17.72 3.35 -8.10
CA GLY A 446 -17.60 4.27 -6.96
C GLY A 446 -16.35 5.13 -7.03
N ALA A 447 -16.14 5.91 -8.09
CA ALA A 447 -14.89 6.64 -8.26
C ALA A 447 -14.63 7.64 -7.12
N GLY A 448 -15.64 8.38 -6.65
CA GLY A 448 -15.56 9.13 -5.41
C GLY A 448 -15.60 8.19 -4.19
N LEU A 449 -16.71 7.47 -4.05
CA LEU A 449 -16.99 6.61 -2.90
C LEU A 449 -17.60 5.26 -3.30
N TYR A 450 -16.99 4.17 -2.82
CA TYR A 450 -17.52 2.81 -2.95
C TYR A 450 -17.92 2.24 -1.59
N LEU A 451 -19.18 1.79 -1.48
CA LEU A 451 -19.77 1.23 -0.26
C LEU A 451 -20.26 -0.19 -0.50
N TRP A 452 -19.76 -1.15 0.28
CA TRP A 452 -20.22 -2.53 0.21
C TRP A 452 -20.39 -3.13 1.61
N GLY A 453 -21.62 -3.40 2.00
CA GLY A 453 -21.94 -3.85 3.35
C GLY A 453 -21.76 -2.76 4.40
N GLY A 454 -21.89 -3.15 5.67
CA GLY A 454 -21.70 -2.22 6.80
C GLY A 454 -22.81 -1.17 6.98
N SER A 455 -22.47 -0.06 7.63
CA SER A 455 -23.39 1.04 7.93
C SER A 455 -22.68 2.38 7.86
N VAL A 456 -23.01 3.18 6.85
CA VAL A 456 -22.35 4.45 6.56
C VAL A 456 -23.32 5.62 6.73
N SER A 457 -22.89 6.65 7.46
CA SER A 457 -23.56 7.94 7.60
C SER A 457 -22.78 9.00 6.84
N MET A 458 -23.47 9.76 5.98
CA MET A 458 -22.89 10.82 5.16
C MET A 458 -23.60 12.15 5.38
N ARG A 459 -22.81 13.17 5.69
CA ARG A 459 -23.30 14.54 5.88
C ARG A 459 -22.34 15.55 5.25
N ASN A 460 -22.87 16.46 4.43
CA ASN A 460 -22.07 17.53 3.83
C ASN A 460 -20.87 16.98 3.03
N VAL A 461 -21.11 15.97 2.20
CA VAL A 461 -20.11 15.37 1.31
C VAL A 461 -20.35 15.86 -0.12
N THR A 462 -19.32 16.47 -0.72
CA THR A 462 -19.31 16.91 -2.11
C THR A 462 -18.55 15.88 -2.96
N MET A 463 -19.20 15.33 -3.99
CA MET A 463 -18.66 14.35 -4.93
C MET A 463 -18.75 14.93 -6.34
N THR A 464 -17.64 15.32 -6.92
CA THR A 464 -17.67 16.02 -8.22
C THR A 464 -16.55 15.60 -9.15
N GLU A 465 -16.89 15.51 -10.44
CA GLU A 465 -15.95 15.14 -11.52
C GLU A 465 -15.18 13.84 -11.28
N ASN A 466 -15.73 12.88 -10.53
CA ASN A 466 -15.12 11.57 -10.36
C ASN A 466 -15.53 10.66 -11.53
N GLU A 467 -14.61 9.85 -12.03
CA GLU A 467 -14.81 9.05 -13.25
C GLU A 467 -14.48 7.58 -13.02
N THR A 468 -15.40 6.69 -13.39
CA THR A 468 -15.09 5.27 -13.32
C THR A 468 -14.38 4.78 -14.59
N GLY A 469 -13.44 3.85 -14.42
CA GLY A 469 -12.79 3.16 -15.52
C GLY A 469 -13.75 2.32 -16.38
N PRO A 470 -13.50 2.20 -17.69
CA PRO A 470 -14.23 1.29 -18.56
C PRO A 470 -14.00 -0.19 -18.24
N GLY A 471 -14.86 -1.06 -18.78
CA GLY A 471 -14.57 -2.48 -18.88
C GLY A 471 -13.42 -2.76 -19.86
N GLY A 472 -12.74 -3.89 -19.66
CA GLY A 472 -11.69 -4.36 -20.55
C GLY A 472 -12.24 -4.82 -21.90
N ALA A 473 -11.38 -4.88 -22.91
CA ALA A 473 -11.72 -5.42 -24.21
C ALA A 473 -11.92 -6.94 -24.14
N GLY A 474 -12.78 -7.47 -25.00
CA GLY A 474 -12.79 -8.92 -25.25
C GLY A 474 -11.60 -9.35 -26.09
N GLY A 475 -11.09 -10.55 -25.86
CA GLY A 475 -10.04 -11.16 -26.64
C GLY A 475 -10.47 -11.44 -28.08
N THR A 476 -9.53 -11.50 -29.00
CA THR A 476 -9.79 -11.76 -30.42
C THR A 476 -9.63 -13.25 -30.72
N PHE A 477 -10.55 -13.81 -31.51
CA PHE A 477 -10.42 -15.17 -32.06
C PHE A 477 -9.75 -15.17 -33.44
N SER A 478 -8.88 -16.13 -33.68
CA SER A 478 -8.33 -16.41 -35.02
C SER A 478 -8.04 -17.90 -35.24
N GLY A 479 -8.22 -18.39 -36.48
CA GLY A 479 -7.88 -19.76 -36.87
C GLY A 479 -8.90 -20.42 -37.80
N GLU A 480 -8.69 -21.70 -38.10
CA GLU A 480 -9.57 -22.47 -38.99
C GLU A 480 -10.85 -23.02 -38.32
N ALA A 481 -10.90 -23.04 -36.98
CA ALA A 481 -12.08 -23.50 -36.23
C ALA A 481 -13.26 -22.51 -36.30
N VAL A 482 -14.46 -22.95 -35.90
CA VAL A 482 -15.60 -22.04 -35.66
C VAL A 482 -15.39 -21.38 -34.30
N GLY A 483 -15.03 -20.10 -34.29
CA GLY A 483 -14.80 -19.36 -33.06
C GLY A 483 -15.39 -17.95 -33.03
N HIS A 484 -15.46 -17.40 -31.82
CA HIS A 484 -16.07 -16.11 -31.52
C HIS A 484 -15.10 -15.25 -30.70
N ASP A 485 -15.08 -13.94 -31.01
CA ASP A 485 -14.42 -12.94 -30.19
C ASP A 485 -15.08 -12.86 -28.80
N GLY A 486 -14.29 -12.48 -27.81
CA GLY A 486 -14.76 -12.21 -26.46
C GLY A 486 -15.62 -10.95 -26.40
N ASN A 487 -16.50 -10.89 -25.40
CA ASN A 487 -17.30 -9.70 -25.14
C ASN A 487 -16.48 -8.66 -24.40
N GLU A 488 -16.77 -7.39 -24.66
CA GLU A 488 -16.28 -6.30 -23.82
C GLU A 488 -16.83 -6.41 -22.39
N GLY A 489 -15.99 -6.07 -21.43
CA GLY A 489 -16.36 -6.02 -20.02
C GLY A 489 -17.39 -4.92 -19.72
N MET A 490 -18.10 -5.09 -18.61
CA MET A 490 -19.05 -4.07 -18.16
C MET A 490 -18.32 -2.76 -17.83
N GLN A 491 -18.88 -1.65 -18.29
CA GLN A 491 -18.41 -0.31 -17.91
C GLN A 491 -18.56 -0.09 -16.40
N GLY A 492 -17.69 0.76 -15.83
CA GLY A 492 -17.80 1.21 -14.45
C GLY A 492 -19.13 1.94 -14.18
N ARG A 493 -19.46 2.11 -12.90
CA ARG A 493 -20.74 2.69 -12.46
C ARG A 493 -20.61 3.49 -11.17
N GLY A 494 -21.48 4.49 -10.99
CA GLY A 494 -21.50 5.33 -9.80
C GLY A 494 -20.20 6.11 -9.65
N GLY A 495 -19.90 7.01 -10.60
CA GLY A 495 -18.76 7.91 -10.51
C GLY A 495 -18.73 8.66 -9.19
N GLY A 496 -19.86 9.21 -8.74
CA GLY A 496 -19.94 9.86 -7.43
C GLY A 496 -19.92 8.82 -6.31
N LEU A 497 -20.97 8.01 -6.23
CA LEU A 497 -21.15 6.96 -5.24
C LEU A 497 -21.69 5.67 -5.86
N ALA A 498 -21.09 4.54 -5.49
CA ALA A 498 -21.64 3.22 -5.74
C ALA A 498 -21.89 2.48 -4.43
N GLY A 499 -23.14 2.08 -4.18
CA GLY A 499 -23.55 1.35 -2.99
C GLY A 499 -24.72 2.00 -2.25
N TYR A 500 -24.81 1.75 -0.95
CA TYR A 500 -25.90 2.23 -0.10
C TYR A 500 -25.37 2.86 1.19
N ALA A 501 -25.78 4.10 1.46
CA ALA A 501 -25.55 4.78 2.72
C ALA A 501 -26.79 4.67 3.63
N ALA A 502 -26.58 4.41 4.91
CA ALA A 502 -27.64 4.28 5.91
C ALA A 502 -28.26 5.65 6.29
N SER A 503 -27.49 6.73 6.17
CA SER A 503 -27.95 8.12 6.36
C SER A 503 -27.26 9.01 5.31
N PHE A 504 -28.02 9.93 4.70
CA PHE A 504 -27.57 10.71 3.56
C PHE A 504 -28.22 12.12 3.55
N THR A 505 -27.51 13.13 4.06
CA THR A 505 -28.06 14.49 4.25
C THR A 505 -27.09 15.57 3.78
N TYR A 506 -27.61 16.65 3.18
CA TYR A 506 -26.82 17.81 2.74
C TYR A 506 -25.63 17.48 1.82
N ASN A 507 -25.72 16.40 1.05
CA ASN A 507 -24.65 16.00 0.14
C ASN A 507 -24.84 16.62 -1.25
N HIS A 508 -23.75 16.67 -2.00
CA HIS A 508 -23.72 17.25 -3.33
C HIS A 508 -23.04 16.28 -4.30
N ALA A 509 -23.72 15.88 -5.38
CA ALA A 509 -23.10 15.15 -6.48
C ALA A 509 -23.32 15.87 -7.82
N TRP A 510 -22.24 16.02 -8.59
CA TRP A 510 -22.32 16.62 -9.92
C TRP A 510 -21.17 16.23 -10.84
N GLY A 511 -21.45 16.06 -12.13
CA GLY A 511 -20.42 15.90 -13.15
C GLY A 511 -19.62 14.61 -13.03
N ASN A 512 -20.10 13.63 -12.27
CA ASN A 512 -19.45 12.33 -12.16
C ASN A 512 -19.83 11.43 -13.32
N LEU A 513 -18.91 10.54 -13.73
CA LEU A 513 -19.09 9.65 -14.87
C LEU A 513 -19.00 8.16 -14.47
N PRO A 514 -19.89 7.31 -15.04
CA PRO A 514 -20.97 7.65 -15.97
C PRO A 514 -22.22 8.21 -15.28
N ASP A 515 -22.33 8.08 -13.97
CA ASP A 515 -23.49 8.49 -13.17
C ASP A 515 -23.08 8.96 -11.78
N ASP A 516 -23.89 9.83 -11.16
CA ASP A 516 -23.64 10.30 -9.80
C ASP A 516 -23.87 9.21 -8.74
N TYR A 517 -24.85 8.32 -8.96
CA TYR A 517 -25.28 7.34 -7.98
C TYR A 517 -25.65 5.99 -8.63
N SER A 518 -25.02 4.92 -8.15
CA SER A 518 -25.36 3.54 -8.51
C SER A 518 -25.65 2.70 -7.26
N GLY A 519 -26.67 1.84 -7.33
CA GLY A 519 -27.05 0.95 -6.21
C GLY A 519 -28.02 1.58 -5.20
N MET A 520 -28.43 2.83 -5.42
CA MET A 520 -29.47 3.52 -4.66
C MET A 520 -30.33 4.42 -5.56
N SER A 521 -31.45 4.91 -5.02
CA SER A 521 -32.26 5.93 -5.70
C SER A 521 -31.58 7.30 -5.56
N ASP A 522 -31.66 8.12 -6.62
CA ASP A 522 -31.15 9.49 -6.61
C ASP A 522 -31.80 10.31 -5.46
N PRO A 523 -31.01 10.77 -4.47
CA PRO A 523 -31.52 11.49 -3.31
C PRO A 523 -31.69 13.01 -3.55
N THR A 524 -31.36 13.52 -4.75
CA THR A 524 -31.39 14.95 -5.07
C THR A 524 -32.74 15.60 -4.73
N GLY A 525 -32.70 16.74 -4.04
CA GLY A 525 -33.87 17.50 -3.61
C GLY A 525 -34.52 16.99 -2.31
N THR A 526 -34.01 15.91 -1.72
CA THR A 526 -34.44 15.39 -0.41
C THR A 526 -33.38 15.65 0.65
N GLU A 527 -33.77 15.91 1.89
CA GLU A 527 -32.85 16.03 3.05
C GLU A 527 -31.63 16.97 2.82
N GLY A 528 -31.82 18.03 2.03
CA GLY A 528 -30.78 19.01 1.70
C GLY A 528 -29.79 18.58 0.62
N ASN A 529 -29.96 17.41 0.00
CA ASN A 529 -29.08 16.92 -1.06
C ASN A 529 -29.31 17.71 -2.37
N ILE A 530 -28.23 18.07 -3.06
CA ILE A 530 -28.27 18.92 -4.26
C ILE A 530 -27.42 18.35 -5.41
N THR A 531 -27.65 18.86 -6.61
CA THR A 531 -26.82 18.66 -7.80
C THR A 531 -26.62 19.98 -8.52
N GLY A 532 -25.42 20.24 -9.02
CA GLY A 532 -25.02 21.49 -9.68
C GLY A 532 -23.52 21.66 -9.74
N ASP A 533 -22.99 22.44 -10.68
CA ASP A 533 -21.55 22.71 -10.71
C ASP A 533 -21.13 23.49 -9.45
N PRO A 534 -20.20 22.98 -8.61
CA PRO A 534 -19.72 23.71 -7.43
C PRO A 534 -18.93 24.97 -7.80
N ARG A 535 -18.45 25.08 -9.05
CA ARG A 535 -17.67 26.21 -9.56
C ARG A 535 -16.49 26.56 -8.65
N PHE A 536 -15.61 25.60 -8.47
CA PHE A 536 -14.34 25.81 -7.78
C PHE A 536 -13.51 26.89 -8.47
N VAL A 537 -12.75 27.66 -7.68
CA VAL A 537 -12.05 28.88 -8.14
C VAL A 537 -11.00 28.59 -9.21
N ASP A 538 -10.13 27.60 -9.01
CA ASP A 538 -9.11 27.20 -9.98
C ASP A 538 -8.69 25.74 -9.82
N THR A 539 -8.97 24.94 -10.85
CA THR A 539 -8.58 23.51 -10.93
C THR A 539 -7.82 23.19 -12.21
N SER A 540 -7.21 24.21 -12.84
CA SER A 540 -6.61 24.13 -14.17
C SER A 540 -5.13 23.70 -14.17
N GLY A 541 -4.45 23.83 -13.03
CA GLY A 541 -3.05 23.45 -12.86
C GLY A 541 -2.83 21.93 -12.92
N SER A 542 -1.63 21.51 -13.30
CA SER A 542 -1.24 20.08 -13.33
C SER A 542 -0.88 19.50 -11.95
N ASP A 543 -0.65 20.36 -10.96
CA ASP A 543 -0.40 19.97 -9.57
C ASP A 543 -1.71 20.08 -8.78
N PRO A 544 -2.30 18.96 -8.35
CA PRO A 544 -3.55 18.98 -7.59
C PRO A 544 -3.44 19.72 -6.25
N LEU A 545 -2.27 19.77 -5.61
CA LEU A 545 -2.11 20.51 -4.35
C LEU A 545 -2.21 22.03 -4.51
N ALA A 546 -2.07 22.54 -5.74
CA ALA A 546 -2.22 23.95 -6.05
C ALA A 546 -3.66 24.34 -6.41
N TRP A 547 -4.59 23.39 -6.48
CA TRP A 547 -5.99 23.68 -6.79
C TRP A 547 -6.68 24.45 -5.67
N ASP A 548 -7.51 25.41 -6.05
CA ASP A 548 -8.36 26.19 -5.16
C ASP A 548 -9.81 25.68 -5.22
N LEU A 549 -10.16 24.84 -4.26
CA LEU A 549 -11.49 24.23 -4.13
C LEU A 549 -12.48 25.09 -3.32
N HIS A 550 -12.20 26.37 -3.08
CA HIS A 550 -13.22 27.27 -2.55
C HIS A 550 -14.33 27.48 -3.59
N LEU A 551 -15.55 27.70 -3.10
CA LEU A 551 -16.69 28.04 -3.95
C LEU A 551 -16.52 29.47 -4.50
N SER A 552 -16.73 29.63 -5.79
CA SER A 552 -16.85 30.95 -6.41
C SER A 552 -18.13 31.67 -5.94
N SER A 553 -18.17 33.00 -6.14
CA SER A 553 -19.29 33.85 -5.69
C SER A 553 -20.63 33.55 -6.38
N ASP A 554 -20.59 32.81 -7.47
CA ASP A 554 -21.73 32.41 -8.28
C ASP A 554 -22.02 30.90 -8.22
N SER A 555 -21.40 30.19 -7.26
CA SER A 555 -21.79 28.82 -6.90
C SER A 555 -23.27 28.77 -6.51
N PRO A 556 -24.02 27.72 -6.93
CA PRO A 556 -25.45 27.56 -6.66
C PRO A 556 -25.82 27.38 -5.18
#